data_AF-A0A166TGC0-F1
#
_entry.id   AF-A0A166TGC0-F1
#
_cell.length_a   1.000
_cell.length_b   1.000
_cell.length_c   1.000
_cell.angle_alpha   90.00
_cell.angle_beta   90.00
_cell.angle_gamma   90.00
#
_symmetry.space_group_name_H-M   'P 1'
#
loop_
_entity.id
_entity.type
_entity.pdbx_description
1 polymer ?
#
loop_
_entity_poly.entity_id
_entity_poly.type
_entity_poly.pdbx_seq_one_letter_code
_entity_poly.pdbx_strand_id
1 'polypeptide(L)'
;MANDHDIAAFRAQNALTDIHEARRDADHAIDALIASHQNGQSDQQRDALQSVHIAVMRLYNRVRPYLSHVPELANQKPLHLERDEEGNLRTRSIKHEDGSVSEQPIGVFGLYSLDNWRFSSVDVPSTEERLGEPNSEQDEERPIHMPKEMAVHAYDALQDAIVQLEFAAEPGSDVPESHLDDAPDTLKKEQPAKFHADGGSDE
;
A
#
# COMPACT_ATOMS: atom_id res chain seq x y z
N MET A 1 16.25 -6.29 36.66
CA MET A 1 16.39 -6.86 35.30
C MET A 1 14.98 -7.23 34.90
N ALA A 2 14.41 -6.57 33.89
CA ALA A 2 13.10 -6.98 33.39
C ALA A 2 13.23 -8.41 32.84
N ASN A 3 12.27 -9.27 33.16
CA ASN A 3 12.28 -10.65 32.71
C ASN A 3 12.13 -10.65 31.19
N ASP A 4 12.88 -11.48 30.45
CA ASP A 4 12.82 -11.50 28.97
C ASP A 4 11.37 -11.72 28.45
N HIS A 5 10.55 -12.40 29.27
CA HIS A 5 9.13 -12.59 29.03
C HIS A 5 8.30 -11.28 29.07
N ASP A 6 8.61 -10.37 30.01
CA ASP A 6 7.92 -9.08 30.13
C ASP A 6 8.26 -8.16 28.95
N ILE A 7 9.50 -8.25 28.45
CA ILE A 7 9.95 -7.50 27.27
C ILE A 7 9.25 -8.00 26.00
N ALA A 8 9.13 -9.33 25.84
CA ALA A 8 8.43 -9.92 24.71
C ALA A 8 6.93 -9.57 24.70
N ALA A 9 6.26 -9.67 25.85
CA ALA A 9 4.85 -9.32 25.98
C ALA A 9 4.58 -7.83 25.67
N PHE A 10 5.44 -6.93 26.15
CA PHE A 10 5.33 -5.50 25.86
C PHE A 10 5.50 -5.19 24.37
N ARG A 11 6.44 -5.84 23.69
CA ARG A 11 6.65 -5.67 22.24
C ARG A 11 5.49 -6.22 21.42
N ALA A 12 4.97 -7.38 21.80
CA ALA A 12 3.78 -7.98 21.19
C ALA A 12 2.58 -7.03 21.26
N GLN A 13 2.36 -6.41 22.43
CA GLN A 13 1.29 -5.44 22.62
C GLN A 13 1.46 -4.20 21.75
N ASN A 14 2.68 -3.68 21.61
CA ASN A 14 2.95 -2.54 20.74
C ASN A 14 2.70 -2.89 19.27
N ALA A 15 3.19 -4.04 18.80
CA ALA A 15 2.97 -4.48 17.42
C ALA A 15 1.49 -4.68 17.10
N LEU A 16 0.69 -5.21 18.03
CA LEU A 16 -0.75 -5.32 17.85
C LEU A 16 -1.43 -3.94 17.78
N THR A 17 -1.01 -3.01 18.63
CA THR A 17 -1.50 -1.62 18.61
C THR A 17 -1.21 -0.99 17.25
N ASP A 18 0.02 -1.13 16.75
CA ASP A 18 0.43 -0.61 15.45
C ASP A 18 -0.38 -1.22 14.29
N ILE A 19 -0.70 -2.52 14.35
CA ILE A 19 -1.56 -3.17 13.34
C ILE A 19 -2.97 -2.57 13.39
N HIS A 20 -3.55 -2.35 14.57
CA HIS A 20 -4.87 -1.75 14.70
C HIS A 20 -4.92 -0.28 14.24
N GLU A 21 -3.86 0.49 14.49
CA GLU A 21 -3.74 1.85 14.00
C GLU A 21 -3.62 1.87 12.47
N ALA A 22 -2.75 1.05 11.90
CA ALA A 22 -2.62 0.92 10.44
C ALA A 22 -3.91 0.43 9.78
N ARG A 23 -4.66 -0.45 10.46
CA ARG A 23 -5.99 -0.91 10.01
C ARG A 23 -6.97 0.26 9.96
N ARG A 24 -7.07 1.04 11.05
CA ARG A 24 -7.95 2.21 11.13
C ARG A 24 -7.62 3.24 10.05
N ASP A 25 -6.33 3.49 9.81
CA ASP A 25 -5.89 4.39 8.73
C ASP A 25 -6.35 3.88 7.35
N ALA A 26 -6.23 2.57 7.11
CA ALA A 26 -6.68 1.95 5.87
C ALA A 26 -8.21 2.02 5.70
N ASP A 27 -8.97 1.76 6.77
CA ASP A 27 -10.43 1.89 6.78
C ASP A 27 -10.85 3.32 6.39
N HIS A 28 -10.25 4.33 7.02
CA HIS A 28 -10.50 5.74 6.70
C HIS A 28 -10.14 6.12 5.26
N ALA A 29 -9.02 5.61 4.74
CA ALA A 29 -8.61 5.88 3.37
C ALA A 29 -9.58 5.25 2.36
N ILE A 30 -10.06 4.03 2.61
CA ILE A 30 -11.07 3.36 1.76
C ILE A 30 -12.39 4.13 1.78
N ASP A 31 -12.85 4.58 2.94
CA ASP A 31 -14.05 5.42 3.04
C ASP A 31 -13.91 6.72 2.24
N ALA A 32 -12.74 7.37 2.31
CA ALA A 32 -12.45 8.58 1.53
C ALA A 32 -12.44 8.31 0.01
N LEU A 33 -11.91 7.16 -0.41
CA LEU A 33 -11.94 6.73 -1.81
C LEU A 33 -13.37 6.47 -2.30
N ILE A 34 -14.22 5.84 -1.48
CA ILE A 34 -15.64 5.63 -1.80
C ILE A 34 -16.36 6.97 -1.91
N ALA A 35 -16.15 7.89 -0.97
CA ALA A 35 -16.76 9.21 -0.96
C ALA A 35 -16.34 10.07 -2.17
N SER A 36 -15.04 10.10 -2.50
CA SER A 36 -14.53 10.83 -3.67
C SER A 36 -15.06 10.27 -5.00
N HIS A 37 -15.32 8.95 -5.05
CA HIS A 37 -15.94 8.34 -6.22
C HIS A 37 -17.40 8.82 -6.41
N GLN A 38 -18.16 8.94 -5.32
CA GLN A 38 -19.54 9.42 -5.34
C GLN A 38 -19.65 10.92 -5.71
N ASN A 39 -18.66 11.72 -5.31
CA ASN A 39 -18.66 13.17 -5.54
C ASN A 39 -18.13 13.58 -6.94
N GLY A 40 -17.58 12.65 -7.72
CA GLY A 40 -17.20 12.86 -9.13
C GLY A 40 -16.02 13.82 -9.36
N GLN A 41 -15.27 14.20 -8.33
CA GLN A 41 -14.12 15.11 -8.46
C GLN A 41 -12.83 14.31 -8.74
N SER A 42 -12.24 14.50 -9.92
CA SER A 42 -11.06 13.73 -10.39
C SER A 42 -9.84 13.90 -9.49
N ASP A 43 -9.58 15.11 -9.01
CA ASP A 43 -8.39 15.40 -8.20
C ASP A 43 -8.51 14.77 -6.81
N GLN A 44 -9.69 14.86 -6.21
CA GLN A 44 -10.00 14.18 -4.96
C GLN A 44 -9.91 12.65 -5.08
N GLN A 45 -10.30 12.09 -6.23
CA GLN A 45 -10.17 10.65 -6.48
C GLN A 45 -8.71 10.22 -6.57
N ARG A 46 -7.85 11.03 -7.19
CA ARG A 46 -6.41 10.75 -7.28
C ARG A 46 -5.77 10.78 -5.90
N ASP A 47 -6.06 11.83 -5.12
CA ASP A 47 -5.50 11.99 -3.77
C ASP A 47 -6.02 10.89 -2.82
N ALA A 48 -7.30 10.53 -2.93
CA ALA A 48 -7.88 9.43 -2.16
C ALA A 48 -7.25 8.08 -2.54
N LEU A 49 -7.01 7.83 -3.84
CA LEU A 49 -6.33 6.61 -4.29
C LEU A 49 -4.90 6.52 -3.76
N GLN A 50 -4.17 7.63 -3.78
CA GLN A 50 -2.85 7.72 -3.17
C GLN A 50 -2.91 7.43 -1.67
N SER A 51 -3.88 8.00 -0.96
CA SER A 51 -4.07 7.75 0.46
C SER A 51 -4.37 6.28 0.76
N VAL A 52 -5.19 5.63 -0.06
CA VAL A 52 -5.47 4.19 0.05
C VAL A 52 -4.20 3.38 -0.17
N HIS A 53 -3.45 3.67 -1.23
CA HIS A 53 -2.20 2.96 -1.50
C HIS A 53 -1.24 3.03 -0.30
N ILE A 54 -1.02 4.22 0.27
CA ILE A 54 -0.14 4.41 1.44
C ILE A 54 -0.66 3.60 2.64
N ALA A 55 -1.95 3.73 2.96
CA ALA A 55 -2.52 3.08 4.14
C ALA A 55 -2.53 1.55 4.01
N VAL A 56 -2.85 1.02 2.82
CA VAL A 56 -2.80 -0.41 2.52
C VAL A 56 -1.37 -0.94 2.59
N MET A 57 -0.39 -0.22 2.05
CA MET A 57 1.02 -0.63 2.15
C MET A 57 1.54 -0.56 3.58
N ARG A 58 1.12 0.42 4.39
CA ARG A 58 1.43 0.48 5.82
C ARG A 58 0.85 -0.73 6.55
N LEU A 59 -0.43 -1.04 6.32
CA LEU A 59 -1.08 -2.22 6.90
C LEU A 59 -0.39 -3.51 6.48
N TYR A 60 -0.09 -3.66 5.19
CA TYR A 60 0.66 -4.81 4.68
C TYR A 60 2.01 -4.94 5.37
N ASN A 61 2.80 -3.87 5.48
CA ASN A 61 4.09 -3.94 6.16
C ASN A 61 3.95 -4.39 7.62
N ARG A 62 2.93 -3.92 8.33
CA ARG A 62 2.68 -4.37 9.71
C ARG A 62 2.25 -5.84 9.80
N VAL A 63 1.49 -6.34 8.83
CA VAL A 63 0.99 -7.73 8.82
C VAL A 63 1.99 -8.73 8.19
N ARG A 64 2.87 -8.27 7.28
CA ARG A 64 3.79 -9.09 6.47
C ARG A 64 4.66 -10.07 7.26
N PRO A 65 5.25 -9.73 8.43
CA PRO A 65 6.03 -10.68 9.21
C PRO A 65 5.22 -11.89 9.66
N TYR A 66 3.92 -11.69 9.92
CA TYR A 66 3.01 -12.72 10.39
C TYR A 66 2.48 -13.60 9.26
N LEU A 67 2.37 -13.05 8.04
CA LEU A 67 1.98 -13.84 6.85
C LEU A 67 2.96 -14.97 6.54
N SER A 68 4.23 -14.85 6.95
CA SER A 68 5.23 -15.91 6.78
C SER A 68 4.90 -17.19 7.56
N HIS A 69 4.13 -17.07 8.64
CA HIS A 69 3.72 -18.19 9.49
C HIS A 69 2.47 -18.89 8.95
N VAL A 70 1.72 -18.26 8.04
CA VAL A 70 0.50 -18.82 7.44
C VAL A 70 0.52 -18.58 5.92
N PRO A 71 1.29 -19.39 5.15
CA PRO A 71 1.48 -19.20 3.72
C PRO A 71 0.19 -19.26 2.88
N GLU A 72 -0.86 -19.89 3.42
CA GLU A 72 -2.18 -19.97 2.80
C GLU A 72 -2.84 -18.59 2.69
N LEU A 73 -2.65 -17.72 3.69
CA LEU A 73 -3.14 -16.33 3.68
C LEU A 73 -2.41 -15.49 2.64
N ALA A 74 -1.15 -15.82 2.38
CA ALA A 74 -0.28 -15.00 1.56
C ALA A 74 -0.41 -15.26 0.05
N ASN A 75 -0.85 -16.45 -0.38
CA ASN A 75 -0.63 -16.90 -1.76
C ASN A 75 -1.88 -17.17 -2.61
N GLN A 76 -3.10 -17.10 -2.06
CA GLN A 76 -4.27 -17.67 -2.75
C GLN A 76 -5.31 -16.66 -3.26
N LYS A 77 -5.30 -15.41 -2.80
CA LYS A 77 -6.34 -14.44 -3.19
C LYS A 77 -5.96 -13.66 -4.45
N PRO A 78 -6.79 -13.65 -5.50
CA PRO A 78 -6.57 -12.76 -6.63
C PRO A 78 -6.76 -11.31 -6.18
N LEU A 79 -5.72 -10.50 -6.29
CA LEU A 79 -5.77 -9.06 -6.03
C LEU A 79 -6.18 -8.30 -7.30
N HIS A 80 -5.75 -8.78 -8.46
CA HIS A 80 -6.14 -8.24 -9.75
C HIS A 80 -6.21 -9.35 -10.79
N LEU A 81 -7.19 -9.29 -11.69
CA LEU A 81 -7.33 -10.23 -12.80
C LEU A 81 -7.35 -9.45 -14.10
N GLU A 82 -6.52 -9.86 -15.06
CA GLU A 82 -6.48 -9.24 -16.37
C GLU A 82 -7.73 -9.60 -17.17
N ARG A 83 -8.29 -8.59 -17.83
CA ARG A 83 -9.41 -8.74 -18.76
C ARG A 83 -8.98 -8.33 -20.17
N ASP A 84 -9.55 -8.97 -21.18
CA ASP A 84 -9.39 -8.55 -22.57
C ASP A 84 -10.25 -7.31 -22.89
N GLU A 85 -10.15 -6.81 -24.13
CA GLU A 85 -10.90 -5.64 -24.60
C GLU A 85 -12.42 -5.86 -24.60
N GLU A 86 -12.86 -7.12 -24.55
CA GLU A 86 -14.25 -7.55 -24.52
C GLU A 86 -14.77 -7.77 -23.08
N GLY A 87 -13.88 -7.64 -22.08
CA GLY A 87 -14.17 -7.79 -20.65
C GLY A 87 -14.06 -9.22 -20.12
N ASN A 88 -13.65 -10.20 -20.93
CA ASN A 88 -13.47 -11.58 -20.50
C ASN A 88 -12.13 -11.76 -19.76
N LEU A 89 -12.08 -12.72 -18.84
CA LEU A 89 -10.84 -13.02 -18.10
C LEU A 89 -9.79 -13.59 -19.05
N ARG A 90 -8.60 -12.99 -19.05
CA ARG A 90 -7.45 -13.56 -19.74
C ARG A 90 -6.97 -14.78 -18.96
N THR A 91 -6.79 -15.89 -19.67
CA THR A 91 -6.24 -17.11 -19.11
C THR A 91 -4.92 -17.46 -19.80
N ARG A 92 -4.03 -18.11 -19.06
CA ARG A 92 -2.83 -18.75 -19.58
C ARG A 92 -2.96 -20.26 -19.47
N SER A 93 -2.58 -20.97 -20.51
CA SER A 93 -2.51 -22.43 -20.49
C SER A 93 -1.23 -22.87 -19.79
N ILE A 94 -1.37 -23.60 -18.69
CA ILE A 94 -0.25 -24.22 -17.97
C ILE A 94 -0.28 -25.70 -18.26
N LYS A 95 0.85 -26.22 -18.74
CA LYS A 95 1.06 -27.65 -18.92
C LYS A 95 1.65 -28.24 -17.65
N HIS A 96 0.96 -29.21 -17.07
CA HIS A 96 1.39 -29.94 -15.88
C HIS A 96 2.36 -31.06 -16.26
N GLU A 97 3.08 -31.58 -15.26
CA GLU A 97 4.05 -32.66 -15.44
C GLU A 97 3.41 -33.96 -15.97
N ASP A 98 2.13 -34.18 -15.69
CA ASP A 98 1.34 -35.31 -16.20
C ASP A 98 0.88 -35.13 -17.67
N GLY A 99 1.23 -34.01 -18.30
CA GLY A 99 0.86 -33.66 -19.66
C GLY A 99 -0.53 -33.06 -19.81
N SER A 100 -1.31 -32.93 -18.74
CA SER A 100 -2.57 -32.20 -18.74
C SER A 100 -2.34 -30.69 -18.92
N VAL A 101 -3.33 -30.01 -19.48
CA VAL A 101 -3.30 -28.55 -19.67
C VAL A 101 -4.45 -27.97 -18.86
N SER A 102 -4.13 -27.03 -17.96
CA SER A 102 -5.13 -26.26 -17.25
C SER A 102 -5.07 -24.80 -17.67
N GLU A 103 -6.22 -24.15 -17.79
CA GLU A 103 -6.30 -22.71 -17.95
C GLU A 103 -6.33 -22.04 -16.58
N GLN A 104 -5.39 -21.12 -16.35
CA GLN A 104 -5.36 -20.32 -15.13
C GLN A 104 -5.54 -18.84 -15.49
N PRO A 105 -6.32 -18.08 -14.70
CA PRO A 105 -6.46 -16.65 -14.93
C PRO A 105 -5.11 -15.94 -14.78
N ILE A 106 -4.86 -14.96 -15.66
CA ILE A 106 -3.70 -14.08 -15.59
C ILE A 106 -4.05 -12.93 -14.64
N GLY A 107 -3.13 -12.60 -13.75
CA GLY A 107 -3.38 -11.59 -12.74
C GLY A 107 -2.31 -11.51 -11.67
N VAL A 108 -2.57 -10.63 -10.70
CA VAL A 108 -1.77 -10.47 -9.50
C VAL A 108 -2.43 -11.23 -8.37
N PHE A 109 -1.70 -12.18 -7.78
CA PHE A 109 -2.21 -13.07 -6.75
C PHE A 109 -1.39 -12.96 -5.48
N GLY A 110 -2.09 -13.04 -4.35
CA GLY A 110 -1.49 -13.12 -3.04
C GLY A 110 -0.94 -11.80 -2.52
N LEU A 111 -0.89 -11.68 -1.19
CA LEU A 111 -0.40 -10.50 -0.49
C LEU A 111 1.10 -10.27 -0.72
N TYR A 112 1.90 -11.31 -0.98
CA TYR A 112 3.33 -11.13 -1.28
C TYR A 112 3.60 -10.38 -2.59
N SER A 113 2.64 -10.35 -3.51
CA SER A 113 2.75 -9.53 -4.71
C SER A 113 2.82 -8.02 -4.40
N LEU A 114 2.39 -7.60 -3.21
CA LEU A 114 2.50 -6.23 -2.72
C LEU A 114 3.95 -5.80 -2.50
N ASP A 115 4.89 -6.74 -2.34
CA ASP A 115 6.32 -6.41 -2.28
C ASP A 115 6.81 -5.70 -3.55
N ASN A 116 6.23 -6.02 -4.72
CA ASN A 116 6.55 -5.32 -5.96
C ASN A 116 6.13 -3.86 -5.91
N TRP A 117 5.01 -3.55 -5.25
CA TRP A 117 4.47 -2.20 -5.17
C TRP A 117 5.12 -1.35 -4.08
N ARG A 118 5.75 -1.99 -3.08
CA ARG A 118 6.41 -1.31 -1.96
C ARG A 118 7.54 -0.38 -2.40
N PHE A 119 8.25 -0.78 -3.46
CA PHE A 119 9.44 -0.08 -3.94
C PHE A 119 9.31 0.33 -5.41
N SER A 120 8.09 0.28 -5.96
CA SER A 120 7.87 0.68 -7.34
C SER A 120 7.90 2.20 -7.46
N SER A 121 8.80 2.69 -8.31
CA SER A 121 8.91 4.10 -8.67
C SER A 121 9.13 4.25 -10.18
N VAL A 122 8.87 5.45 -10.68
CA VAL A 122 9.17 5.89 -12.04
C VAL A 122 9.95 7.19 -11.98
N ASP A 123 10.98 7.29 -12.82
CA ASP A 123 11.69 8.55 -13.04
C ASP A 123 10.83 9.43 -13.95
N VAL A 124 10.45 10.59 -13.42
CA VAL A 124 9.66 11.58 -14.16
C VAL A 124 10.54 12.81 -14.39
N PRO A 125 10.75 13.22 -15.66
CA PRO A 125 11.50 14.42 -15.94
C PRO A 125 10.76 15.63 -15.34
N SER A 126 11.45 16.35 -14.48
CA SER A 126 10.95 17.55 -13.82
C SER A 126 11.79 18.75 -14.27
N THR A 127 11.10 19.84 -14.62
CA THR A 127 11.75 21.09 -15.01
C THR A 127 11.67 22.05 -13.83
N GLU A 128 12.82 22.36 -13.25
CA GLU A 128 12.90 23.38 -12.20
C GLU A 128 13.07 24.75 -12.88
N GLU A 129 11.99 25.55 -12.95
CA GLU A 129 12.05 26.92 -13.45
C GLU A 129 12.47 27.86 -12.32
N ARG A 130 13.68 28.43 -12.43
CA ARG A 130 14.18 29.47 -11.53
C ARG A 130 14.30 30.79 -12.28
N LEU A 131 13.68 31.84 -11.74
CA LEU A 131 13.64 33.15 -12.38
C LEU A 131 15.07 33.69 -12.58
N GLY A 132 15.51 33.80 -13.84
CA GLY A 132 16.84 34.32 -14.21
C GLY A 132 17.94 33.26 -14.38
N GLU A 133 17.64 31.97 -14.20
CA GLU A 133 18.56 30.85 -14.45
C GLU A 133 18.05 29.99 -15.63
N PRO A 134 18.95 29.30 -16.37
CA PRO A 134 18.52 28.32 -17.36
C PRO A 134 17.82 27.15 -16.67
N ASN A 135 16.70 26.69 -17.25
CA ASN A 135 15.93 25.56 -16.76
C ASN A 135 16.84 24.34 -16.56
N SER A 136 16.73 23.72 -15.39
CA SER A 136 17.42 22.47 -15.07
C SER A 136 16.44 21.32 -15.19
N GLU A 137 16.75 20.34 -16.04
CA GLU A 137 16.04 19.07 -16.11
C GLU A 137 16.62 18.13 -15.04
N GLN A 138 15.78 17.73 -14.09
CA GLN A 138 16.13 16.72 -13.09
C GLN A 138 15.12 15.58 -13.18
N ASP A 139 15.60 14.35 -13.15
CA ASP A 139 14.74 13.20 -13.00
C ASP A 139 14.28 13.12 -11.54
N GLU A 140 12.98 13.20 -11.33
CA GLU A 140 12.34 13.05 -10.03
C GLU A 140 11.76 11.65 -9.92
N GLU A 141 12.23 10.88 -8.93
CA GLU A 141 11.68 9.57 -8.62
C GLU A 141 10.29 9.72 -7.98
N ARG A 142 9.25 9.22 -8.67
CA ARG A 142 7.86 9.25 -8.20
C ARG A 142 7.36 7.83 -7.92
N PRO A 143 6.68 7.58 -6.80
CA PRO A 143 6.13 6.26 -6.49
C PRO A 143 5.04 5.85 -7.50
N ILE A 144 5.01 4.57 -7.86
CA ILE A 144 3.90 4.01 -8.64
C ILE A 144 2.82 3.54 -7.66
N HIS A 145 1.63 4.12 -7.78
CA HIS A 145 0.48 3.70 -6.98
C HIS A 145 -0.20 2.47 -7.56
N MET A 146 -0.69 1.62 -6.65
CA MET A 146 -1.52 0.47 -7.02
C MET A 146 -2.78 0.93 -7.76
N PRO A 147 -3.22 0.19 -8.79
CA PRO A 147 -4.53 0.39 -9.40
C PRO A 147 -5.62 0.33 -8.33
N LYS A 148 -6.67 1.15 -8.50
CA LYS A 148 -7.79 1.25 -7.55
C LYS A 148 -8.36 -0.11 -7.15
N GLU A 149 -8.69 -0.95 -8.13
CA GLU A 149 -9.26 -2.28 -7.88
C GLU A 149 -8.33 -3.17 -7.06
N MET A 150 -7.04 -3.13 -7.40
CA MET A 150 -6.02 -3.90 -6.67
C MET A 150 -5.88 -3.41 -5.24
N ALA A 151 -5.91 -2.08 -5.01
CA ALA A 151 -5.77 -1.51 -3.68
C ALA A 151 -6.95 -1.90 -2.76
N VAL A 152 -8.17 -1.94 -3.30
CA VAL A 152 -9.37 -2.39 -2.56
C VAL A 152 -9.29 -3.89 -2.26
N HIS A 153 -8.96 -4.73 -3.25
CA HIS A 153 -8.84 -6.17 -3.01
C HIS A 153 -7.67 -6.53 -2.08
N ALA A 154 -6.57 -5.77 -2.13
CA ALA A 154 -5.46 -5.91 -1.20
C ALA A 154 -5.88 -5.57 0.23
N TYR A 155 -6.65 -4.49 0.41
CA TYR A 155 -7.25 -4.15 1.70
C TYR A 155 -8.16 -5.28 2.22
N ASP A 156 -9.09 -5.79 1.41
CA ASP A 156 -9.98 -6.88 1.80
C ASP A 156 -9.20 -8.15 2.19
N ALA A 157 -8.18 -8.51 1.39
CA ALA A 157 -7.32 -9.64 1.68
C ALA A 157 -6.53 -9.47 2.98
N LEU A 158 -6.09 -8.25 3.31
CA LEU A 158 -5.42 -7.93 4.58
C LEU A 158 -6.38 -8.00 5.76
N GLN A 159 -7.61 -7.50 5.63
CA GLN A 159 -8.63 -7.60 6.67
C GLN A 159 -8.91 -9.07 7.02
N ASP A 160 -9.09 -9.91 6.00
CA ASP A 160 -9.30 -11.34 6.18
C ASP A 160 -8.08 -12.03 6.80
N ALA A 161 -6.87 -11.58 6.48
CA ALA A 161 -5.65 -12.09 7.11
C ALA A 161 -5.57 -11.69 8.59
N ILE A 162 -5.93 -10.46 8.95
CA ILE A 162 -5.99 -9.98 10.34
C ILE A 162 -6.99 -10.78 11.16
N VAL A 163 -8.15 -11.10 10.59
CA VAL A 163 -9.17 -11.94 11.25
C VAL A 163 -8.64 -13.36 11.47
N GLN A 164 -8.01 -13.96 10.45
CA GLN A 164 -7.49 -15.33 10.53
C GLN A 164 -6.24 -15.46 11.41
N LEU A 165 -5.45 -14.40 11.53
CA LEU A 165 -4.33 -14.31 12.47
C LEU A 165 -4.79 -13.98 13.90
N GLU A 166 -6.10 -13.93 14.14
CA GLU A 166 -6.73 -13.65 15.44
C GLU A 166 -6.33 -12.30 16.07
N PHE A 167 -5.71 -11.40 15.31
CA PHE A 167 -5.47 -10.02 15.73
C PHE A 167 -6.77 -9.24 15.99
N ALA A 168 -7.91 -9.78 15.57
CA ALA A 168 -9.22 -9.23 15.89
C ALA A 168 -9.71 -9.56 17.32
N ALA A 169 -9.11 -10.53 18.02
CA ALA A 169 -9.74 -11.16 19.18
C ALA A 169 -9.18 -10.76 20.55
N GLU A 170 -7.86 -10.59 20.77
CA GLU A 170 -7.33 -10.15 22.06
C GLU A 170 -5.80 -9.83 21.99
N PRO A 171 -5.26 -8.92 22.82
CA PRO A 171 -3.82 -8.78 23.01
C PRO A 171 -3.23 -10.02 23.68
N GLY A 172 -2.65 -10.91 22.89
CA GLY A 172 -2.12 -12.21 23.34
C GLY A 172 -0.72 -12.51 22.81
N SER A 173 -0.05 -13.47 23.44
CA SER A 173 1.39 -13.82 23.36
C SER A 173 1.93 -14.26 21.98
N ASP A 174 1.09 -14.27 20.95
CA ASP A 174 1.37 -14.97 19.69
C ASP A 174 1.86 -14.02 18.59
N VAL A 175 2.49 -12.92 19.00
CA VAL A 175 3.09 -11.92 18.12
C VAL A 175 4.60 -12.18 18.05
N PRO A 176 5.11 -12.93 17.06
CA PRO A 176 6.54 -13.17 16.90
C PRO A 176 7.31 -11.87 16.69
N GLU A 177 8.56 -11.86 17.18
CA GLU A 177 9.46 -10.72 17.07
C GLU A 177 9.74 -10.36 15.60
N SER A 178 9.30 -9.18 15.16
CA SER A 178 9.76 -8.62 13.88
C SER A 178 10.16 -7.17 14.03
N HIS A 179 11.43 -6.86 13.75
CA HIS A 179 11.88 -5.50 13.47
C HIS A 179 11.33 -5.10 12.10
N LEU A 180 10.40 -4.16 12.06
CA LEU A 180 9.86 -3.62 10.81
C LEU A 180 10.57 -2.32 10.45
N ASP A 181 11.36 -2.37 9.37
CA ASP A 181 11.70 -1.17 8.62
C ASP A 181 10.44 -0.69 7.89
N ASP A 182 9.83 0.35 8.42
CA ASP A 182 8.66 1.02 7.85
C ASP A 182 8.95 1.50 6.42
N ALA A 183 7.92 1.47 5.56
CA ALA A 183 7.95 2.29 4.36
C ALA A 183 7.98 3.77 4.79
N PRO A 184 8.72 4.64 4.09
CA PRO A 184 8.82 6.05 4.48
C PRO A 184 7.43 6.69 4.55
N ASP A 185 7.08 7.20 5.73
CA ASP A 185 5.83 7.93 6.01
C ASP A 185 5.70 9.25 5.23
N THR A 186 6.77 9.68 4.59
CA THR A 186 6.84 10.94 3.85
C THR A 186 6.98 10.66 2.36
N LEU A 187 5.87 10.67 1.63
CA LEU A 187 5.89 11.35 0.35
C LEU A 187 5.93 12.83 0.69
N LYS A 188 7.03 13.50 0.31
CA LYS A 188 7.20 14.95 0.52
C LYS A 188 5.90 15.62 0.10
N LYS A 189 5.16 16.17 1.08
CA LYS A 189 4.12 17.15 0.80
C LYS A 189 4.82 18.20 -0.04
N GLU A 190 4.40 18.36 -1.29
CA GLU A 190 4.75 19.54 -2.09
C GLU A 190 4.50 20.73 -1.17
N GLN A 191 5.56 21.40 -0.74
CA GLN A 191 5.41 22.63 0.01
C GLN A 191 4.73 23.58 -0.97
N PRO A 192 3.55 24.16 -0.63
CA PRO A 192 3.02 25.21 -1.46
C PRO A 192 4.08 26.31 -1.48
N ALA A 193 4.53 26.66 -2.69
CA ALA A 193 5.50 27.71 -2.91
C ALA A 193 5.10 28.92 -2.06
N LYS A 194 5.96 29.29 -1.11
CA LYS A 194 5.78 30.51 -0.33
C LYS A 194 5.89 31.68 -1.31
N PHE A 195 4.76 32.12 -1.84
CA PHE A 195 4.64 33.42 -2.47
C PHE A 195 4.93 34.47 -1.39
N HIS A 196 6.18 34.93 -1.35
CA HIS A 196 6.51 36.20 -0.70
C HIS A 196 5.94 37.30 -1.58
N ALA A 197 4.72 37.72 -1.29
CA ALA A 197 4.21 39.01 -1.70
C ALA A 197 4.95 40.07 -0.87
N ASP A 198 6.08 40.56 -1.37
CA ASP A 198 6.63 41.82 -0.90
C ASP A 198 6.18 42.92 -1.86
N GLY A 199 5.06 43.54 -1.48
CA GLY A 199 4.69 44.86 -1.97
C GLY A 199 5.47 45.89 -1.16
N GLY A 200 6.46 46.51 -1.80
CA GLY A 200 7.19 47.67 -1.29
C GLY A 200 7.11 48.78 -2.32
N SER A 201 6.22 49.73 -2.09
CA SER A 201 5.92 50.89 -2.91
C SER A 201 7.13 51.82 -3.05
N ASP A 202 7.40 52.26 -4.28
CA ASP A 202 8.14 53.49 -4.58
C ASP A 202 7.19 54.68 -4.36
N GLU A 203 7.52 55.56 -3.41
CA GLU A 203 7.32 57.02 -3.47
C GLU A 203 8.25 57.73 -2.47
#